data_AF-A0A317QEM8-F1
#
_entry.id   AF-A0A317QEM8-F1
#
_cell.length_a   1.000
_cell.length_b   1.000
_cell.length_c   1.000
_cell.angle_alpha   90.00
_cell.angle_beta   90.00
_cell.angle_gamma   90.00
#
_symmetry.space_group_name_H-M   'P 1'
#
loop_
_entity.id
_entity.type
_entity.pdbx_description
1 polymer ?
#
loop_
_entity_poly.entity_id
_entity_poly.type
_entity_poly.pdbx_seq_one_letter_code
_entity_poly.pdbx_strand_id
1 'polypeptide(L)'
;MSGNLLKETLSLFESGKALRCKEVIAALETLGFEVRDGKRGGHKVYVHDGLNDFHSSAFNCDHGKNPQIKPAYIKKIVKVLKQYEQELLELLGEK
;
A
#
# COMPACT_ATOMS: atom_id res chain seq x y z
N MET A 1 0.01 12.99 -15.53
CA MET A 1 0.73 13.06 -14.23
C MET A 1 0.57 11.77 -13.41
N SER A 2 -0.27 10.83 -13.84
CA SER A 2 -0.71 9.66 -13.06
C SER A 2 0.30 8.53 -12.90
N GLY A 3 1.08 8.22 -13.94
CA GLY A 3 2.16 7.22 -13.84
C GLY A 3 3.28 7.58 -12.87
N ASN A 4 3.34 8.84 -12.43
CA ASN A 4 4.34 9.29 -11.47
C ASN A 4 4.03 8.81 -10.05
N LEU A 5 2.76 8.75 -9.64
CA LEU A 5 2.36 8.38 -8.27
C LEU A 5 2.71 6.94 -7.91
N LEU A 6 2.45 6.00 -8.83
CA LEU A 6 2.80 4.59 -8.63
C LEU A 6 4.32 4.40 -8.53
N LYS A 7 5.07 5.06 -9.42
CA LYS A 7 6.52 5.01 -9.44
C LYS A 7 7.14 5.61 -8.18
N GLU A 8 6.64 6.75 -7.71
CA GLU A 8 7.06 7.40 -6.47
C GLU A 8 6.79 6.50 -5.26
N THR A 9 5.61 5.86 -5.21
CA THR A 9 5.25 4.93 -4.13
C THR A 9 6.15 3.70 -4.11
N LEU A 10 6.40 3.09 -5.28
CA LEU A 10 7.34 1.97 -5.39
C LEU A 10 8.76 2.38 -4.97
N SER A 11 9.23 3.55 -5.41
CA SER A 11 10.55 4.08 -5.02
C SER A 11 10.65 4.30 -3.50
N LEU A 12 9.61 4.86 -2.87
CA LEU A 12 9.54 5.01 -1.42
C LEU A 12 9.68 3.66 -0.71
N PHE A 13 8.92 2.65 -1.16
CA PHE A 13 8.90 1.32 -0.55
C PHE A 13 10.20 0.53 -0.78
N GLU A 14 10.86 0.75 -1.90
CA GLU A 14 12.14 0.10 -2.25
C GLU A 14 13.37 0.86 -1.73
N SER A 15 13.21 2.08 -1.20
CA SER A 15 14.31 2.92 -0.69
C SER A 15 15.13 2.34 0.47
N GLY A 16 14.65 1.25 1.09
CA GLY A 16 15.26 0.63 2.28
C GLY A 16 15.05 1.44 3.57
N LYS A 17 14.36 2.58 3.51
CA LYS A 17 14.00 3.37 4.68
C LYS A 17 13.02 2.62 5.57
N ALA A 18 13.15 2.79 6.87
CA ALA A 18 12.21 2.25 7.84
C ALA A 18 10.91 3.08 7.83
N LEU A 19 9.91 2.60 7.10
CA LEU A 19 8.63 3.27 6.92
C LEU A 19 7.73 3.14 8.15
N ARG A 20 7.01 4.22 8.45
CA ARG A 20 5.99 4.29 9.49
C ARG A 20 4.65 3.82 8.95
N CYS A 21 3.82 3.31 9.86
CA CYS A 21 2.47 2.86 9.54
C CYS A 21 1.67 3.91 8.76
N LYS A 22 1.68 5.16 9.23
CA LYS A 22 0.96 6.27 8.58
C LYS A 22 1.46 6.58 7.17
N GLU A 23 2.76 6.44 6.92
CA GLU A 23 3.34 6.69 5.59
C GLU A 23 2.87 5.65 4.59
N VAL A 24 2.79 4.38 5.01
CA VAL A 24 2.32 3.29 4.15
C VAL A 24 0.81 3.38 3.91
N ILE A 25 0.02 3.74 4.94
CA ILE A 25 -1.42 3.98 4.77
C ILE A 25 -1.65 5.09 3.75
N ALA A 26 -1.03 6.26 3.94
CA ALA A 26 -1.21 7.40 3.05
C ALA A 26 -0.78 7.10 1.60
N ALA A 27 0.32 6.36 1.43
CA ALA A 27 0.78 5.97 0.10
C ALA A 27 -0.21 5.02 -0.59
N LEU A 28 -0.77 4.04 0.12
CA LEU A 28 -1.80 3.15 -0.41
C LEU A 28 -3.09 3.91 -0.75
N GLU A 29 -3.56 4.79 0.14
CA GLU A 29 -4.75 5.61 -0.09
C GLU A 29 -4.58 6.56 -1.29
N THR A 30 -3.38 7.10 -1.50
CA THR A 30 -3.06 7.93 -2.68
C THR A 30 -3.16 7.14 -3.99
N LEU A 31 -2.90 5.83 -3.95
CA LEU A 31 -3.09 4.93 -5.09
C LEU A 31 -4.54 4.43 -5.24
N GLY A 32 -5.48 4.90 -4.40
CA GLY A 32 -6.89 4.52 -4.48
C GLY A 32 -7.27 3.29 -3.64
N PHE A 33 -6.35 2.71 -2.87
CA PHE A 33 -6.68 1.64 -1.94
C PHE A 33 -7.45 2.19 -0.73
N GLU A 34 -8.42 1.44 -0.26
CA GLU A 34 -9.01 1.69 1.05
C GLU A 34 -8.27 0.87 2.11
N VAL A 35 -7.83 1.52 3.19
CA VAL A 35 -7.13 0.85 4.30
C VAL A 35 -7.98 0.89 5.56
N ARG A 36 -8.34 -0.28 6.08
CA ARG A 36 -9.19 -0.47 7.26
C ARG A 36 -8.46 -1.15 8.39
N ASP A 37 -8.92 -0.92 9.62
CA ASP A 37 -8.46 -1.68 10.79
C ASP A 37 -9.00 -3.12 10.77
N GLY A 38 -8.10 -4.06 11.03
CA GLY A 38 -8.42 -5.47 11.24
C GLY A 38 -8.84 -5.77 12.69
N LYS A 39 -9.21 -7.02 12.96
CA LYS A 39 -9.72 -7.46 14.28
C LYS A 39 -8.69 -7.43 15.42
N ARG A 40 -7.39 -7.28 15.12
CA ARG A 40 -6.30 -7.33 16.11
C ARG A 40 -5.54 -6.01 16.07
N GLY A 41 -5.16 -5.47 17.23
CA GLY A 41 -4.48 -4.18 17.33
C GLY A 41 -3.26 -4.12 16.41
N GLY A 42 -3.19 -3.06 15.59
CA GLY A 42 -2.12 -2.84 14.62
C GLY A 42 -2.32 -3.51 13.25
N HIS A 43 -3.21 -4.49 13.13
CA HIS A 43 -3.50 -5.15 11.86
C HIS A 43 -4.27 -4.21 10.94
N LYS A 44 -3.78 -4.02 9.72
CA LYS A 44 -4.43 -3.26 8.66
C LYS A 44 -4.74 -4.18 7.48
N VAL A 45 -5.92 -4.04 6.93
CA VAL A 45 -6.37 -4.70 5.70
C VAL A 45 -6.58 -3.62 4.66
N TYR A 46 -6.10 -3.84 3.44
CA TYR A 46 -6.30 -2.92 2.33
C TYR A 46 -6.95 -3.61 1.15
N VAL A 47 -7.86 -2.90 0.49
CA VAL A 47 -8.69 -3.34 -0.64
C VAL A 47 -8.67 -2.29 -1.74
N HIS A 48 -9.01 -2.68 -2.97
CA HIS A 48 -9.13 -1.74 -4.09
C HIS A 48 -10.27 -2.20 -5.02
N ASP A 49 -11.36 -1.44 -5.07
CA ASP A 49 -12.57 -1.86 -5.79
C ASP A 49 -12.39 -1.88 -7.31
N GLY A 50 -11.40 -1.15 -7.84
CA GLY A 50 -11.09 -1.12 -9.27
C GLY A 50 -10.13 -2.22 -9.77
N LEU A 51 -9.53 -3.03 -8.88
CA LEU A 51 -8.58 -4.07 -9.29
C LEU A 51 -9.29 -5.41 -9.47
N ASN A 52 -9.20 -6.00 -10.66
CA ASN A 52 -9.82 -7.27 -10.97
C ASN A 52 -9.17 -8.40 -10.15
N ASP A 53 -9.98 -9.29 -9.59
CA ASP A 53 -9.54 -10.44 -8.77
C ASP A 53 -8.70 -10.09 -7.52
N PHE A 54 -8.53 -8.80 -7.19
CA PHE A 54 -7.91 -8.37 -5.95
C PHE A 54 -8.93 -8.25 -4.82
N HIS A 55 -9.00 -9.28 -3.98
CA HIS A 55 -9.91 -9.23 -2.82
C HIS A 55 -9.40 -8.34 -1.69
N SER A 56 -8.18 -8.60 -1.21
CA SER A 56 -7.54 -7.81 -0.15
C SER A 56 -6.10 -8.27 0.05
N SER A 57 -5.31 -7.42 0.72
CA SER A 57 -4.08 -7.83 1.38
C SER A 57 -3.97 -7.11 2.71
N ALA A 58 -2.94 -7.44 3.48
CA ALA A 58 -2.81 -6.98 4.86
C ALA A 58 -1.37 -6.79 5.28
N PHE A 59 -1.18 -5.86 6.21
CA PHE A 59 0.07 -5.58 6.90
C PHE A 59 -0.19 -5.30 8.37
N ASN A 60 0.85 -5.39 9.20
CA ASN A 60 0.73 -5.11 10.62
C ASN A 60 1.62 -3.93 11.01
N CYS A 61 1.00 -2.90 11.55
CA CYS A 61 1.62 -1.80 12.25
C CYS A 61 1.87 -2.25 13.68
N ASP A 62 3.13 -2.44 14.06
CA ASP A 62 3.53 -2.92 15.39
C ASP A 62 2.93 -2.09 16.56
N HIS A 63 3.20 -2.45 17.82
CA HIS A 63 2.62 -1.71 18.94
C HIS A 63 3.18 -0.29 19.09
N GLY A 64 2.35 0.65 19.60
CA GLY A 64 2.77 2.02 19.97
C GLY A 64 2.24 3.15 19.08
N LYS A 65 2.67 4.40 19.36
CA LYS A 65 2.24 5.61 18.63
C LYS A 65 3.03 5.74 17.32
N ASN A 66 2.44 5.31 16.21
CA ASN A 66 3.02 5.30 14.85
C ASN A 66 4.26 4.37 14.70
N PRO A 67 4.06 3.05 14.79
CA PRO A 67 5.12 2.06 14.70
C PRO A 67 5.78 2.05 13.32
N GLN A 68 7.00 1.52 13.26
CA GLN A 68 7.63 1.13 11.99
C GLN A 68 6.99 -0.17 11.48
N ILE A 69 6.80 -0.26 10.17
CA ILE A 69 6.34 -1.48 9.53
C ILE A 69 7.53 -2.40 9.30
N LYS A 70 7.33 -3.70 9.59
CA LYS A 70 8.35 -4.73 9.31
C LYS A 70 8.65 -4.80 7.81
N PRO A 71 9.92 -4.86 7.39
CA PRO A 71 10.29 -4.88 5.97
C PRO A 71 9.62 -5.99 5.14
N ALA A 72 9.27 -7.12 5.75
CA ALA A 72 8.55 -8.20 5.07
C ALA A 72 7.18 -7.77 4.52
N TYR A 73 6.45 -6.91 5.25
CA TYR A 73 5.18 -6.38 4.76
C TYR A 73 5.38 -5.40 3.61
N ILE A 74 6.42 -4.56 3.66
CA ILE A 74 6.75 -3.67 2.54
C ILE A 74 7.03 -4.47 1.27
N LYS A 75 7.84 -5.54 1.37
CA LYS A 75 8.09 -6.46 0.23
C LYS A 75 6.81 -7.09 -0.32
N LYS A 76 5.87 -7.46 0.56
CA LYS A 76 4.56 -7.99 0.14
C LYS A 76 3.73 -6.94 -0.58
N ILE A 77 3.70 -5.71 -0.07
CA ILE A 77 2.96 -4.60 -0.70
C ILE A 77 3.56 -4.30 -2.08
N VAL A 78 4.89 -4.19 -2.19
CA VAL A 78 5.57 -3.99 -3.49
C VAL A 78 5.21 -5.08 -4.49
N LYS A 79 5.15 -6.35 -4.06
CA LYS A 79 4.70 -7.45 -4.93
C LYS A 79 3.27 -7.24 -5.43
N VAL A 80 2.34 -6.83 -4.57
CA VAL A 80 0.95 -6.55 -4.95
C VAL A 80 0.90 -5.37 -5.93
N LEU A 81 1.59 -4.27 -5.65
CA LEU A 81 1.60 -3.10 -6.53
C LEU A 81 2.17 -3.41 -7.92
N LYS A 82 3.21 -4.25 -8.00
CA LYS A 82 3.79 -4.71 -9.27
C LYS A 82 2.88 -5.70 -10.00
N GLN A 83 2.17 -6.56 -9.27
CA GLN A 83 1.22 -7.50 -9.86
C GLN A 83 0.07 -6.78 -10.57
N TYR A 84 -0.42 -5.69 -9.99
CA TYR A 84 -1.55 -4.90 -10.51
C TYR A 84 -1.09 -3.59 -11.17
N GLU A 85 0.16 -3.51 -11.63
CA GLU A 85 0.75 -2.25 -12.11
C GLU A 85 -0.04 -1.65 -13.27
N GLN A 86 -0.42 -2.45 -14.26
CA GLN A 86 -1.16 -1.97 -15.44
C GLN A 86 -2.54 -1.43 -15.05
N GLU A 87 -3.31 -2.18 -14.28
CA GLU A 87 -4.65 -1.76 -13.82
C GLU A 87 -4.58 -0.49 -12.94
N LEU A 88 -3.59 -0.39 -12.04
CA LEU A 88 -3.37 0.81 -11.25
C LEU A 88 -3.02 2.03 -12.12
N LEU A 89 -2.20 1.85 -13.17
CA LEU A 89 -1.86 2.92 -14.09
C LEU A 89 -3.06 3.41 -14.89
N GLU A 90 -3.93 2.50 -15.34
CA GLU A 90 -5.17 2.82 -16.03
C GLU A 90 -6.11 3.61 -15.11
N LEU A 91 -6.39 3.09 -13.91
CA LEU A 91 -7.29 3.72 -12.93
C LEU A 91 -6.81 5.09 -12.45
N LEU A 92 -5.49 5.29 -12.34
CA LEU A 92 -4.90 6.60 -12.00
C LEU A 92 -4.91 7.56 -13.20
N GLY A 93 -4.85 7.03 -14.43
CA GLY A 93 -4.83 7.78 -15.69
C GLY A 93 -6.20 8.26 -16.16
N GLU A 94 -7.28 7.60 -15.75
CA GLU A 94 -8.66 7.95 -16.07
C GLU A 94 -9.26 9.09 -15.20
N LYS A 95 -8.42 9.80 -14.44
CA LYS A 95 -8.82 10.95 -13.60
C LYS A 95 -8.40 12.30 -14.17
#